data_AF-A0A181ZD56-F1
#
_entry.id   AF-A0A181ZD56-F1
#
_cell.length_a   1.000
_cell.length_b   1.000
_cell.length_c   1.000
_cell.angle_alpha   90.00
_cell.angle_beta   90.00
_cell.angle_gamma   90.00
#
_symmetry.space_group_name_H-M   'P 1'
#
loop_
_entity.id
_entity.type
_entity.pdbx_description
1 polymer ?
#
loop_
_entity_poly.entity_id
_entity_poly.type
_entity_poly.pdbx_seq_one_letter_code
_entity_poly.pdbx_strand_id
1 'polypeptide(L)'
;MDAITLEHWWTGPDSGPFATWVADRSAADPVHCVRVTEVGRGADGRLVVHTGPVRGAPLPDALERIGQPTVGVAVTLTVPLLDLVVDAVSGAIVLGVARADDVLVDDAGATVLVDHPPDAVDLIGSGIVRTSETAGATALLHAARTVWERVDPRAPCRAVLDAAMAEAIGGGVAEARELLRVVTSTAAPRPVRWDPPRDDFDFVEPTPPPGDDVVARLRGWIVDGVPVPGGGKLPVRRVVVGLVVAAGLAVAGVFAVSGP
;
A
#
# COMPACT_ATOMS: atom_id res chain seq x y z
N MET A 1 -15.74 -12.86 0.33
CA MET A 1 -14.44 -13.09 0.98
C MET A 1 -13.65 -11.81 0.81
N ASP A 2 -13.49 -11.10 1.91
CA ASP A 2 -13.27 -9.65 1.90
C ASP A 2 -11.80 -9.30 1.68
N ALA A 3 -11.48 -8.00 1.58
CA ALA A 3 -10.10 -7.54 1.46
C ALA A 3 -9.36 -7.97 2.72
N ILE A 4 -8.23 -8.66 2.59
CA ILE A 4 -7.44 -9.01 3.75
C ILE A 4 -6.41 -7.91 3.95
N THR A 5 -6.42 -7.30 5.12
CA THR A 5 -5.28 -6.51 5.58
C THR A 5 -4.37 -7.45 6.37
N LEU A 6 -3.19 -7.72 5.83
CA LEU A 6 -2.18 -8.54 6.47
C LEU A 6 -1.19 -7.63 7.19
N GLU A 7 -1.26 -7.64 8.51
CA GLU A 7 -0.23 -7.12 9.40
C GLU A 7 0.38 -8.31 10.14
N HIS A 8 1.69 -8.48 10.03
CA HIS A 8 2.38 -9.61 10.63
C HIS A 8 3.51 -9.16 11.54
N TRP A 9 3.62 -9.89 12.64
CA TRP A 9 4.69 -9.74 13.61
C TRP A 9 5.46 -11.06 13.68
N TRP A 10 6.73 -11.00 13.36
CA TRP A 10 7.61 -12.15 13.29
C TRP A 10 8.65 -12.08 14.38
N THR A 11 8.98 -13.22 15.00
CA THR A 11 10.17 -13.33 15.83
C THR A 11 11.14 -14.39 15.32
N GLY A 12 12.43 -14.04 15.36
CA GLY A 12 13.50 -14.87 14.81
C GLY A 12 14.85 -14.62 15.48
N PRO A 13 15.84 -15.49 15.23
CA PRO A 13 17.21 -15.27 15.69
C PRO A 13 17.80 -13.98 15.09
N ASP A 14 18.74 -13.34 15.80
CA ASP A 14 19.44 -12.13 15.34
C ASP A 14 20.63 -12.41 14.40
N SER A 15 20.74 -13.65 13.93
CA SER A 15 21.71 -14.12 12.95
C SER A 15 21.10 -15.19 12.07
N GLY A 16 21.77 -15.52 10.96
CA GLY A 16 21.31 -16.54 10.01
C GLY A 16 20.21 -16.04 9.05
N PRO A 17 19.45 -16.96 8.44
CA PRO A 17 18.51 -16.66 7.36
C PRO A 17 17.46 -15.60 7.72
N PHE A 18 16.88 -15.67 8.92
CA PHE A 18 15.92 -14.69 9.41
C PHE A 18 16.52 -13.28 9.43
N ALA A 19 17.68 -13.11 10.07
CA ALA A 19 18.34 -11.80 10.18
C ALA A 19 18.78 -11.26 8.82
N THR A 20 19.22 -12.13 7.89
CA THR A 20 19.54 -11.74 6.51
C THR A 20 18.30 -11.23 5.78
N TRP A 21 17.17 -11.92 5.87
CA TRP A 21 15.90 -11.45 5.29
C TRP A 21 15.50 -10.10 5.88
N VAL A 22 15.58 -9.93 7.20
CA VAL A 22 15.26 -8.65 7.86
C VAL A 22 16.16 -7.52 7.40
N ALA A 23 17.47 -7.78 7.31
CA ALA A 23 18.44 -6.78 6.88
C ALA A 23 18.20 -6.35 5.43
N ASP A 24 17.97 -7.31 4.53
CA ASP A 24 17.63 -7.06 3.13
C ASP A 24 16.34 -6.25 3.01
N ARG A 25 15.27 -6.68 3.68
CA ARG A 25 13.96 -6.03 3.65
C ARG A 25 13.91 -4.63 4.26
N SER A 26 14.80 -4.36 5.22
CA SER A 26 14.91 -3.06 5.86
C SER A 26 15.74 -2.07 5.02
N ALA A 27 16.68 -2.59 4.22
CA ALA A 27 17.53 -1.79 3.34
C ALA A 27 16.88 -1.51 1.98
N ALA A 28 16.08 -2.45 1.48
CA ALA A 28 15.34 -2.31 0.24
C ALA A 28 14.00 -1.58 0.44
N ASP A 29 13.52 -0.92 -0.63
CA ASP A 29 12.14 -0.44 -0.74
C ASP A 29 11.42 -1.26 -1.83
N PRO A 30 11.07 -2.53 -1.55
CA PRO A 30 10.52 -3.42 -2.56
C PRO A 30 9.09 -2.98 -2.94
N VAL A 31 8.86 -2.74 -4.23
CA VAL A 31 7.57 -2.25 -4.75
C VAL A 31 6.49 -3.33 -4.77
N HIS A 32 6.88 -4.59 -4.98
CA HIS A 32 5.95 -5.72 -5.15
C HIS A 32 6.04 -6.76 -4.04
N CYS A 33 6.60 -6.38 -2.90
CA CYS A 33 6.84 -7.32 -1.81
C CYS A 33 6.72 -6.63 -0.46
N VAL A 34 6.27 -7.36 0.57
CA VAL A 34 5.97 -6.77 1.89
C VAL A 34 7.15 -6.03 2.53
N ARG A 35 6.93 -4.82 3.03
CA ARG A 35 8.00 -4.01 3.64
C ARG A 35 8.12 -4.27 5.14
N VAL A 36 9.35 -4.28 5.66
CA VAL A 36 9.60 -4.18 7.10
C VAL A 36 9.46 -2.71 7.52
N THR A 37 8.52 -2.44 8.42
CA THR A 37 8.24 -1.08 8.94
C THR A 37 8.98 -0.83 10.24
N GLU A 38 9.07 -1.84 11.11
CA GLU A 38 9.74 -1.72 12.40
C GLU A 38 10.54 -2.98 12.73
N VAL A 39 11.68 -2.78 13.38
CA VAL A 39 12.54 -3.86 13.90
C VAL A 39 12.92 -3.52 15.32
N GLY A 40 12.73 -4.46 16.23
CA GLY A 40 13.12 -4.37 17.63
C GLY A 40 13.82 -5.63 18.11
N ARG A 41 14.20 -5.63 19.40
CA ARG A 41 14.68 -6.82 20.11
C ARG A 41 13.76 -7.16 21.25
N GLY A 42 13.45 -8.45 21.37
CA GLY A 42 12.77 -9.02 22.52
C GLY A 42 13.67 -9.10 23.75
N ALA A 43 13.08 -9.36 24.91
CA ALA A 43 13.81 -9.54 26.18
C ALA A 43 14.75 -10.76 26.18
N ASP A 44 14.49 -11.72 25.29
CA ASP A 44 15.30 -12.91 25.04
C ASP A 44 16.43 -12.68 24.01
N GLY A 45 16.60 -11.45 23.54
CA GLY A 45 17.62 -11.05 22.58
C GLY A 45 17.27 -11.35 21.11
N ARG A 46 16.12 -11.99 20.84
CA ARG A 46 15.62 -12.27 19.49
C ARG A 46 15.19 -11.01 18.77
N LEU A 47 15.24 -11.02 17.44
CA LEU A 47 14.64 -9.96 16.65
C LEU A 47 13.11 -10.10 16.65
N VAL A 48 12.44 -8.95 16.72
CA VAL A 48 11.00 -8.82 16.54
C VAL A 48 10.80 -7.87 15.37
N VAL A 49 10.02 -8.28 14.39
CA VAL A 49 9.88 -7.59 13.11
C VAL A 49 8.41 -7.37 12.85
N HIS A 50 8.06 -6.14 12.53
CA HIS A 50 6.75 -5.75 12.08
C HIS A 50 6.81 -5.47 10.58
N THR A 51 5.95 -6.15 9.82
CA THR A 51 5.76 -5.87 8.40
C THR A 51 4.58 -4.93 8.19
N GLY A 52 4.74 -3.96 7.31
CA GLY A 52 3.71 -2.99 6.99
C GLY A 52 2.43 -3.65 6.46
N PRO A 53 1.26 -3.03 6.68
CA PRO A 53 -0.01 -3.58 6.26
C PRO A 53 -0.03 -3.71 4.73
N VAL A 54 -0.21 -4.93 4.24
CA VAL A 54 -0.49 -5.18 2.82
C VAL A 54 -1.96 -5.49 2.69
N ARG A 55 -2.62 -4.77 1.79
CA ARG A 55 -4.03 -4.98 1.48
C ARG A 55 -4.16 -5.56 0.08
N GLY A 56 -4.93 -6.65 -0.02
CA GLY A 56 -5.30 -7.21 -1.30
C GLY A 56 -6.20 -8.43 -1.15
N ALA A 57 -6.59 -8.99 -2.29
CA ALA A 57 -7.21 -10.31 -2.33
C ALA A 57 -6.13 -11.36 -2.69
N PRO A 58 -6.13 -12.54 -2.06
CA PRO A 58 -5.29 -13.65 -2.52
C PRO A 58 -5.48 -13.89 -4.01
N LEU A 59 -4.38 -14.17 -4.72
CA LEU A 59 -4.38 -14.30 -6.17
C LEU A 59 -5.42 -15.32 -6.68
N PRO A 60 -5.62 -16.50 -6.05
CA PRO A 60 -6.68 -17.41 -6.46
C PRO A 60 -8.07 -16.75 -6.47
N ASP A 61 -8.40 -16.00 -5.42
CA ASP A 61 -9.69 -15.30 -5.27
C ASP A 61 -9.82 -14.12 -6.23
N ALA A 62 -8.71 -13.38 -6.42
CA ALA A 62 -8.67 -12.29 -7.39
C ALA A 62 -8.93 -12.82 -8.80
N LEU A 63 -8.34 -13.96 -9.16
CA LEU A 63 -8.57 -14.62 -10.44
C LEU A 63 -10.00 -15.15 -10.58
N GLU A 64 -10.65 -15.60 -9.49
CA GLU A 64 -12.07 -15.95 -9.53
C GLU A 64 -12.96 -14.75 -9.87
N ARG A 65 -12.64 -13.56 -9.35
CA ARG A 65 -13.36 -12.32 -9.68
C ARG A 65 -13.08 -11.82 -11.08
N ILE A 66 -11.82 -11.87 -11.50
CA ILE A 66 -11.38 -11.46 -12.84
C ILE A 66 -11.96 -12.43 -13.89
N GLY A 67 -12.17 -13.70 -13.52
CA GLY A 67 -12.65 -14.74 -14.41
C GLY A 67 -11.54 -15.19 -15.37
N GLN A 68 -11.76 -14.99 -16.67
CA GLN A 68 -10.81 -15.39 -17.70
C GLN A 68 -9.96 -14.18 -18.16
N PRO A 69 -8.73 -13.98 -17.64
CA PRO A 69 -7.93 -12.83 -18.01
C PRO A 69 -7.56 -12.88 -19.49
N THR A 70 -7.61 -11.71 -20.14
CA THR A 70 -6.99 -11.56 -21.47
C THR A 70 -5.47 -11.67 -21.35
N VAL A 71 -4.80 -11.98 -22.46
CA VAL A 71 -3.33 -12.07 -22.51
C VAL A 71 -2.65 -10.82 -21.92
N GLY A 72 -3.12 -9.62 -22.25
CA GLY A 72 -2.52 -8.39 -21.72
C GLY A 72 -2.78 -8.15 -20.22
N VAL A 73 -3.89 -8.66 -19.69
CA VAL A 73 -4.17 -8.64 -18.24
C VAL A 73 -3.25 -9.63 -17.53
N ALA A 74 -3.05 -10.84 -18.10
CA ALA A 74 -2.11 -11.82 -17.57
C ALA A 74 -0.66 -11.30 -17.56
N VAL A 75 -0.23 -10.58 -18.60
CA VAL A 75 1.07 -9.88 -18.60
C VAL A 75 1.16 -8.90 -17.43
N THR A 76 0.12 -8.10 -17.19
CA THR A 76 0.11 -7.11 -16.11
C THR A 76 0.22 -7.75 -14.73
N LEU A 77 -0.46 -8.87 -14.51
CA LEU A 77 -0.42 -9.60 -13.24
C LEU A 77 0.91 -10.35 -13.03
N THR A 78 1.55 -10.83 -14.11
CA THR A 78 2.71 -11.73 -13.99
C THR A 78 4.06 -11.04 -14.11
N VAL A 79 4.18 -9.90 -14.78
CA VAL A 79 5.46 -9.19 -14.88
C VAL A 79 6.05 -8.84 -13.51
N PRO A 80 5.29 -8.26 -12.56
CA PRO A 80 5.86 -7.95 -11.23
C PRO A 80 6.33 -9.19 -10.46
N LEU A 81 5.62 -10.31 -10.62
CA LEU A 81 6.01 -11.59 -10.02
C LEU A 81 7.33 -12.08 -10.60
N LEU A 82 7.50 -11.98 -11.91
CA LEU A 82 8.69 -12.47 -12.62
C LEU A 82 9.89 -11.54 -12.42
N ASP A 83 9.70 -10.23 -12.28
CA ASP A 83 10.76 -9.30 -11.90
C ASP A 83 11.31 -9.68 -10.52
N LEU A 84 10.44 -9.93 -9.53
CA LEU A 84 10.86 -10.43 -8.22
C LEU A 84 11.58 -11.77 -8.28
N VAL A 85 11.14 -12.69 -9.16
CA VAL A 85 11.84 -13.96 -9.36
C VAL A 85 13.26 -13.70 -9.86
N VAL A 86 13.42 -12.87 -10.90
CA VAL A 86 14.74 -12.53 -11.48
C VAL A 86 15.65 -11.89 -10.42
N ASP A 87 15.13 -10.94 -9.66
CA ASP A 87 15.87 -10.30 -8.58
C ASP A 87 16.32 -11.33 -7.54
N ALA A 88 15.42 -12.22 -7.11
CA ALA A 88 15.70 -13.23 -6.10
C ALA A 88 16.76 -14.23 -6.56
N VAL A 89 16.62 -14.78 -7.76
CA VAL A 89 17.60 -15.76 -8.29
C VAL A 89 18.95 -15.11 -8.62
N SER A 90 18.97 -13.80 -8.87
CA SER A 90 20.21 -13.04 -9.05
C SER A 90 20.88 -12.62 -7.73
N GLY A 91 20.20 -12.82 -6.59
CA GLY A 91 20.67 -12.40 -5.27
C GLY A 91 20.50 -10.90 -5.00
N ALA A 92 19.68 -10.20 -5.77
CA ALA A 92 19.39 -8.78 -5.59
C ALA A 92 18.34 -8.51 -4.49
N ILE A 93 17.55 -9.53 -4.15
CA ILE A 93 16.60 -9.52 -3.03
C ILE A 93 16.60 -10.89 -2.35
N VAL A 94 16.38 -10.92 -1.04
CA VAL A 94 16.25 -12.15 -0.26
C VAL A 94 14.77 -12.43 -0.03
N LEU A 95 14.22 -13.39 -0.77
CA LEU A 95 12.85 -13.86 -0.55
C LEU A 95 12.81 -14.90 0.57
N GLY A 96 11.75 -14.83 1.37
CA GLY A 96 11.39 -15.82 2.37
C GLY A 96 10.70 -17.04 1.75
N VAL A 97 9.81 -17.65 2.54
CA VAL A 97 8.93 -18.73 2.08
C VAL A 97 7.53 -18.21 1.83
N ALA A 98 6.83 -18.76 0.86
CA ALA A 98 5.49 -18.31 0.51
C ALA A 98 4.62 -19.47 0.02
N ARG A 99 3.31 -19.23 0.06
CA ARG A 99 2.24 -20.04 -0.51
C ARG A 99 1.57 -19.28 -1.65
N ALA A 100 0.68 -19.98 -2.35
CA ALA A 100 -0.15 -19.36 -3.38
C ALA A 100 -1.01 -18.20 -2.82
N ASP A 101 -1.52 -18.34 -1.60
CA ASP A 101 -2.37 -17.34 -0.95
C ASP A 101 -1.59 -16.12 -0.43
N ASP A 102 -0.26 -16.22 -0.36
CA ASP A 102 0.61 -15.12 0.06
C ASP A 102 0.95 -14.18 -1.11
N VAL A 103 0.51 -14.52 -2.33
CA VAL A 103 0.55 -13.60 -3.48
C VAL A 103 -0.81 -12.92 -3.55
N LEU A 104 -0.82 -11.61 -3.34
CA LEU A 104 -2.03 -10.80 -3.34
C LEU A 104 -2.14 -9.98 -4.63
N VAL A 105 -3.37 -9.61 -4.97
CA VAL A 105 -3.69 -8.55 -5.93
C VAL A 105 -4.26 -7.38 -5.13
N ASP A 106 -3.57 -6.24 -5.15
CA ASP A 106 -3.97 -5.03 -4.43
C ASP A 106 -5.11 -4.30 -5.14
N ASP A 107 -5.65 -3.26 -4.50
CA ASP A 107 -6.78 -2.49 -5.02
C ASP A 107 -6.49 -1.82 -6.39
N ALA A 108 -5.21 -1.57 -6.71
CA ALA A 108 -4.77 -1.05 -8.00
C ALA A 108 -4.64 -2.13 -9.09
N GLY A 109 -4.78 -3.41 -8.71
CA GLY A 109 -4.59 -4.55 -9.59
C GLY A 109 -3.12 -4.96 -9.76
N ALA A 110 -2.22 -4.47 -8.91
CA ALA A 110 -0.83 -4.87 -8.88
C ALA A 110 -0.66 -6.13 -8.00
N THR A 111 0.26 -6.99 -8.40
CA THR A 111 0.61 -8.17 -7.60
C THR A 111 1.65 -7.84 -6.55
N VAL A 112 1.43 -8.35 -5.33
CA VAL A 112 2.30 -8.14 -4.17
C VAL A 112 2.53 -9.46 -3.45
N LEU A 113 3.79 -9.78 -3.14
CA LEU A 113 4.17 -10.94 -2.36
C LEU A 113 4.26 -10.61 -0.86
N VAL A 114 3.57 -11.37 -0.04
CA VAL A 114 3.62 -11.32 1.43
C VAL A 114 4.33 -12.58 1.93
N ASP A 115 5.62 -12.69 1.62
CA ASP A 115 6.40 -13.84 2.07
C ASP A 115 6.69 -13.82 3.57
N HIS A 116 6.94 -15.01 4.09
CA HIS A 116 7.22 -15.26 5.49
C HIS A 116 8.74 -15.37 5.68
N PRO A 117 9.32 -14.68 6.67
CA PRO A 117 10.74 -14.78 6.91
C PRO A 117 11.15 -16.24 7.23
N PRO A 118 12.29 -16.72 6.71
CA PRO A 118 12.77 -18.07 7.03
C PRO A 118 13.00 -18.23 8.53
N ASP A 119 12.71 -19.42 9.07
CA ASP A 119 12.90 -19.78 10.49
C ASP A 119 12.13 -18.89 11.49
N ALA A 120 11.15 -18.13 11.01
CA ALA A 120 10.34 -17.23 11.82
C ALA A 120 9.25 -17.97 12.61
N VAL A 121 8.88 -17.39 13.75
CA VAL A 121 7.65 -17.73 14.46
C VAL A 121 6.69 -16.55 14.33
N ASP A 122 5.49 -16.81 13.82
CA ASP A 122 4.40 -15.83 13.79
C ASP A 122 3.90 -15.57 15.21
N LEU A 123 3.87 -14.30 15.63
CA LEU A 123 3.42 -13.89 16.96
C LEU A 123 1.90 -13.65 17.04
N ILE A 124 1.25 -13.36 15.92
CA ILE A 124 -0.16 -12.94 15.87
C ILE A 124 -1.02 -13.92 15.06
N GLY A 125 -0.45 -14.61 14.07
CA GLY A 125 -1.14 -15.61 13.28
C GLY A 125 -1.33 -16.95 13.98
N SER A 126 -2.37 -17.69 13.55
CA SER A 126 -2.66 -19.04 14.07
C SER A 126 -1.42 -19.93 13.89
N GLY A 127 -0.91 -20.49 14.99
CA GLY A 127 0.24 -21.40 15.05
C GLY A 127 0.04 -22.74 14.33
N ILE A 128 -0.61 -22.75 13.18
CA ILE A 128 -0.64 -23.87 12.26
C ILE A 128 0.68 -23.79 11.50
N VAL A 129 1.60 -24.71 11.81
CA VAL A 129 2.70 -25.07 10.92
C VAL A 129 2.05 -25.56 9.63
N ARG A 130 1.97 -24.73 8.59
CA ARG A 130 1.24 -25.11 7.36
C ARG A 130 2.22 -25.64 6.32
N THR A 131 2.00 -26.90 5.98
CA THR A 131 2.92 -27.83 5.30
C THR A 131 3.12 -27.58 3.80
N SER A 132 2.71 -26.43 3.27
CA SER A 132 2.72 -26.13 1.83
C SER A 132 3.58 -24.92 1.46
N GLU A 133 4.44 -24.47 2.37
CA GLU A 133 5.38 -23.40 2.12
C GLU A 133 6.52 -23.86 1.20
N THR A 134 6.94 -22.98 0.32
CA THR A 134 8.02 -23.21 -0.63
C THR A 134 8.86 -21.94 -0.73
N ALA A 135 10.10 -22.04 -1.23
CA ALA A 135 10.94 -20.88 -1.48
C ALA A 135 10.19 -19.82 -2.31
N GLY A 136 10.29 -18.55 -1.92
CA GLY A 136 9.47 -17.47 -2.50
C GLY A 136 9.55 -17.37 -4.02
N ALA A 137 10.74 -17.52 -4.62
CA ALA A 137 10.89 -17.51 -6.08
C ALA A 137 10.08 -18.63 -6.77
N THR A 138 10.07 -19.83 -6.20
CA THR A 138 9.28 -20.94 -6.73
C THR A 138 7.78 -20.71 -6.53
N ALA A 139 7.37 -20.14 -5.39
CA ALA A 139 5.97 -19.76 -5.16
C ALA A 139 5.49 -18.72 -6.18
N LEU A 140 6.31 -17.71 -6.50
CA LEU A 140 6.03 -16.70 -7.53
C LEU A 140 5.89 -17.31 -8.93
N LEU A 141 6.76 -18.26 -9.30
CA LEU A 141 6.65 -18.98 -10.58
C LEU A 141 5.36 -19.79 -10.66
N HIS A 142 4.95 -20.45 -9.57
CA HIS A 142 3.67 -21.14 -9.50
C HIS A 142 2.48 -20.17 -9.59
N ALA A 143 2.54 -19.02 -8.91
CA ALA A 143 1.53 -17.98 -9.00
C ALA A 143 1.39 -17.44 -10.43
N ALA A 144 2.51 -17.16 -11.10
CA ALA A 144 2.52 -16.75 -12.50
C ALA A 144 1.88 -17.82 -13.41
N ARG A 145 2.21 -19.10 -13.18
CA ARG A 145 1.59 -20.22 -13.89
C ARG A 145 0.08 -20.26 -13.68
N THR A 146 -0.41 -20.10 -12.45
CA THR A 146 -1.84 -20.08 -12.14
C THR A 146 -2.58 -18.96 -12.90
N VAL A 147 -1.98 -17.76 -13.03
CA VAL A 147 -2.57 -16.68 -13.84
C VAL A 147 -2.71 -17.13 -15.30
N TRP A 148 -1.63 -17.67 -15.86
CA TRP A 148 -1.59 -18.07 -17.26
C TRP A 148 -2.53 -19.25 -17.56
N GLU A 149 -2.70 -20.20 -16.64
CA GLU A 149 -3.66 -21.31 -16.75
C GLU A 149 -5.12 -20.83 -16.86
N ARG A 150 -5.44 -19.61 -16.40
CA ARG A 150 -6.76 -19.00 -16.58
C ARG A 150 -6.93 -18.31 -17.93
N VAL A 151 -5.86 -18.03 -18.67
CA VAL A 151 -5.95 -17.45 -20.02
C VAL A 151 -6.51 -18.48 -20.99
N ASP A 152 -7.20 -18.04 -22.06
CA ASP A 152 -7.70 -18.94 -23.11
C ASP A 152 -6.58 -19.89 -23.62
N PRO A 153 -6.76 -21.22 -23.49
CA PRO A 153 -5.77 -22.19 -23.97
C PRO A 153 -5.55 -22.13 -25.49
N ARG A 154 -6.46 -21.50 -26.24
CA ARG A 154 -6.30 -21.27 -27.69
C ARG A 154 -5.45 -20.05 -28.02
N ALA A 155 -5.03 -19.26 -27.02
CA ALA A 155 -4.19 -18.10 -27.28
C ALA A 155 -2.85 -18.54 -27.94
N PRO A 156 -2.41 -17.90 -29.04
CA PRO A 156 -1.25 -18.34 -29.80
C PRO A 156 0.06 -18.44 -29.00
N CYS A 157 0.18 -17.66 -27.92
CA CYS A 157 1.36 -17.61 -27.06
C CYS A 157 1.49 -18.77 -26.08
N ARG A 158 0.42 -19.57 -25.86
CA ARG A 158 0.35 -20.58 -24.79
C ARG A 158 1.48 -21.60 -24.85
N ALA A 159 1.75 -22.16 -26.04
CA ALA A 159 2.77 -23.20 -26.19
C ALA A 159 4.18 -22.70 -25.82
N VAL A 160 4.53 -21.48 -26.24
CA VAL A 160 5.84 -20.89 -25.95
C VAL A 160 5.96 -20.53 -24.47
N LEU A 161 4.90 -19.99 -23.87
CA LEU A 161 4.85 -19.65 -22.45
C LEU A 161 4.92 -20.88 -21.55
N ASP A 162 4.17 -21.93 -21.87
CA ASP A 162 4.16 -23.16 -21.07
C ASP A 162 5.53 -23.84 -21.09
N ALA A 163 6.23 -23.83 -22.23
CA ALA A 163 7.60 -24.31 -22.33
C ALA A 163 8.58 -23.44 -21.50
N ALA A 164 8.55 -22.12 -21.69
CA ALA A 164 9.43 -21.21 -20.94
C ALA A 164 9.20 -21.30 -19.41
N MET A 165 7.95 -21.49 -18.99
CA MET A 165 7.60 -21.61 -17.59
C MET A 165 8.04 -22.95 -16.99
N ALA A 166 7.98 -24.03 -17.77
CA ALA A 166 8.52 -25.33 -17.35
C ALA A 166 10.05 -25.28 -17.16
N GLU A 167 10.79 -24.61 -18.05
CA GLU A 167 12.25 -24.43 -17.93
C GLU A 167 12.62 -23.53 -16.75
N ALA A 168 11.85 -22.47 -16.49
CA ALA A 168 12.10 -21.57 -15.36
C ALA A 168 11.84 -22.26 -13.99
N ILE A 169 10.88 -23.18 -13.90
CA ILE A 169 10.62 -23.94 -12.68
C ILE A 169 11.77 -24.92 -12.43
N GLY A 170 12.66 -24.56 -11.51
CA GLY A 170 13.90 -25.31 -11.23
C GLY A 170 15.12 -24.84 -12.04
N GLY A 171 14.93 -23.86 -12.91
CA GLY A 171 15.99 -23.15 -13.62
C GLY A 171 16.67 -22.08 -12.76
N GLY A 172 17.64 -21.37 -13.35
CA GLY A 172 18.36 -20.28 -12.74
C GLY A 172 17.99 -18.91 -13.31
N VAL A 173 18.92 -17.95 -13.17
CA VAL A 173 18.71 -16.55 -13.60
C VAL A 173 18.47 -16.42 -15.10
N ALA A 174 19.10 -17.27 -15.91
CA ALA A 174 18.97 -17.21 -17.38
C ALA A 174 17.55 -17.60 -17.81
N GLU A 175 17.02 -18.68 -17.25
CA GLU A 175 15.68 -19.20 -17.53
C GLU A 175 14.60 -18.25 -17.01
N ALA A 176 14.78 -17.66 -15.82
CA ALA A 176 13.86 -16.65 -15.29
C ALA A 176 13.79 -15.39 -16.17
N ARG A 177 14.94 -14.88 -16.63
CA ARG A 177 14.99 -13.73 -17.55
C ARG A 177 14.38 -14.03 -18.90
N GLU A 178 14.59 -15.24 -19.40
CA GLU A 178 13.98 -15.68 -20.65
C GLU A 178 12.46 -15.76 -20.53
N LEU A 179 11.93 -16.33 -19.44
CA LEU A 179 10.49 -16.33 -19.17
C LEU A 179 9.91 -14.90 -19.11
N LEU A 180 10.56 -14.00 -18.38
CA LEU A 180 10.16 -12.58 -18.32
C LEU A 180 10.15 -11.94 -19.72
N ARG A 181 11.17 -12.21 -20.54
CA ARG A 181 11.25 -11.72 -21.92
C ARG A 181 10.12 -12.28 -22.80
N VAL A 182 9.80 -13.57 -22.65
CA VAL A 182 8.68 -14.21 -23.36
C VAL A 182 7.35 -13.57 -22.96
N VAL A 183 7.10 -13.39 -21.65
CA VAL A 183 5.88 -12.76 -21.13
C VAL A 183 5.73 -11.32 -21.64
N THR A 184 6.76 -10.49 -21.51
CA THR A 184 6.73 -9.08 -21.92
C THR A 184 6.61 -8.89 -23.43
N SER A 185 7.09 -9.84 -24.23
CA SER A 185 6.95 -9.82 -25.70
C SER A 185 5.61 -10.38 -26.21
N THR A 186 4.83 -11.03 -25.35
CA THR A 186 3.59 -11.72 -25.74
C THR A 186 2.46 -10.73 -26.06
N ALA A 187 2.28 -9.69 -25.25
CA ALA A 187 1.29 -8.65 -25.48
C ALA A 187 1.63 -7.39 -24.67
N ALA A 188 1.10 -6.23 -25.09
CA ALA A 188 1.15 -5.04 -24.26
C ALA A 188 0.33 -5.23 -22.97
N PRO A 189 0.81 -4.75 -21.81
CA PRO A 189 0.08 -4.82 -20.55
C PRO A 189 -1.25 -4.05 -20.67
N ARG A 190 -2.29 -4.58 -19.99
CA ARG A 190 -3.64 -4.03 -19.97
C ARG A 190 -4.09 -3.87 -18.51
N PRO A 191 -4.71 -2.72 -18.15
CA PRO A 191 -5.18 -2.49 -16.80
C PRO A 191 -6.10 -3.62 -16.32
N VAL A 192 -5.89 -4.05 -15.07
CA VAL A 192 -6.78 -4.98 -14.38
C VAL A 192 -8.02 -4.20 -13.96
N ARG A 193 -9.11 -4.33 -14.72
CA ARG A 193 -10.41 -3.78 -14.31
C ARG A 193 -11.11 -4.84 -13.48
N TRP A 194 -11.00 -4.72 -12.17
CA TRP A 194 -11.66 -5.58 -11.21
C TRP A 194 -12.35 -4.75 -10.14
N ASP A 195 -13.40 -5.31 -9.54
CA ASP A 195 -14.06 -4.70 -8.39
C ASP A 195 -13.35 -5.24 -7.13
N PRO A 196 -12.46 -4.44 -6.49
CA PRO A 196 -11.78 -4.89 -5.30
C PRO A 196 -12.82 -5.16 -4.20
N PRO A 197 -12.54 -6.09 -3.27
CA PRO A 197 -13.46 -6.35 -2.18
C PRO A 197 -13.71 -5.08 -1.36
N ARG A 198 -14.97 -4.89 -0.93
CA ARG A 198 -15.42 -3.69 -0.25
C ARG A 198 -14.61 -3.45 1.02
N ASP A 199 -14.34 -2.16 1.22
CA ASP A 199 -13.80 -1.59 2.44
C ASP A 199 -14.73 -1.81 3.64
N ASP A 200 -14.21 -2.36 4.74
CA ASP A 200 -14.84 -2.35 6.08
C ASP A 200 -14.65 -0.99 6.80
N PHE A 201 -14.26 0.04 6.05
CA PHE A 201 -14.14 1.39 6.61
C PHE A 201 -15.54 1.96 6.81
N ASP A 202 -16.02 1.89 8.05
CA ASP A 202 -17.04 2.80 8.54
C ASP A 202 -16.43 4.21 8.56
N PHE A 203 -16.75 5.00 7.53
CA PHE A 203 -16.47 6.42 7.53
C PHE A 203 -17.29 7.07 8.65
N VAL A 204 -16.73 7.12 9.84
CA VAL A 204 -17.29 7.86 10.97
C VAL A 204 -17.29 9.34 10.57
N GLU A 205 -18.47 9.92 10.47
CA GLU A 205 -18.63 11.35 10.24
C GLU A 205 -17.83 12.10 11.32
N PRO A 206 -16.90 13.00 10.95
CA PRO A 206 -15.99 13.58 11.93
C PRO A 206 -16.81 14.27 13.03
N THR A 207 -16.68 13.76 14.26
CA THR A 207 -17.27 14.42 15.44
C THR A 207 -16.72 15.85 15.44
N PRO A 208 -17.58 16.87 15.30
CA PRO A 208 -17.11 18.24 15.28
C PRO A 208 -16.32 18.48 16.57
N PRO A 209 -15.11 19.07 16.50
CA PRO A 209 -14.35 19.38 17.70
C PRO A 209 -15.28 20.20 18.61
N PRO A 210 -15.28 19.96 19.94
CA PRO A 210 -16.06 20.77 20.86
C PRO A 210 -15.69 22.23 20.59
N GLY A 211 -16.66 22.97 20.04
CA GLY A 211 -16.40 24.28 19.48
C GLY A 211 -15.92 25.21 20.59
N ASP A 212 -14.73 25.77 20.41
CA ASP A 212 -14.28 26.89 21.23
C ASP A 212 -15.24 28.05 20.93
N ASP A 213 -16.12 28.36 21.89
CA ASP A 213 -17.30 29.25 21.74
C ASP A 213 -16.91 30.63 21.17
N VAL A 214 -15.64 31.02 21.39
CA VAL A 214 -15.03 32.25 20.88
C VAL A 214 -14.81 32.22 19.36
N VAL A 215 -14.32 31.11 18.80
CA VAL A 215 -14.04 30.98 17.35
C VAL A 215 -15.35 30.89 16.58
N ALA A 216 -16.34 30.17 17.10
CA ALA A 216 -17.68 30.11 16.53
C ALA A 216 -18.35 31.49 16.51
N ARG A 217 -18.21 32.27 17.60
CA ARG A 217 -18.75 33.63 17.72
C ARG A 217 -18.06 34.63 16.79
N LEU A 218 -16.74 34.56 16.66
CA LEU A 218 -15.96 35.37 15.71
C LEU A 218 -16.34 35.06 14.26
N ARG A 219 -16.49 33.78 13.91
CA ARG A 219 -16.96 33.36 12.59
C ARG A 219 -18.37 33.88 12.31
N GLY A 220 -19.25 33.81 13.31
CA GLY A 220 -20.60 34.39 13.24
C GLY A 220 -20.58 35.89 12.98
N TRP A 221 -19.68 36.66 13.62
CA TRP A 221 -19.56 38.09 13.35
C TRP A 221 -19.05 38.41 11.95
N ILE A 222 -18.16 37.59 11.40
CA ILE A 222 -17.64 37.75 10.03
C ILE A 222 -18.73 37.47 9.00
N VAL A 223 -19.51 36.41 9.20
CA VAL A 223 -20.54 35.97 8.25
C VAL A 223 -21.82 36.82 8.37
N ASP A 224 -22.29 37.03 9.59
CA ASP A 224 -23.59 37.68 9.84
C ASP A 224 -23.49 39.18 10.14
N GLY A 225 -22.27 39.70 10.35
CA GLY A 225 -22.04 41.07 10.78
C GLY A 225 -22.08 41.24 12.31
N VAL A 226 -21.46 42.31 12.79
CA VAL A 226 -21.39 42.65 14.22
C VAL A 226 -22.73 43.24 14.66
N PRO A 227 -23.40 42.68 15.69
CA PRO A 227 -24.63 43.25 16.21
C PRO A 227 -24.36 44.58 16.90
N VAL A 228 -25.17 45.59 16.61
CA VAL A 228 -25.08 46.93 17.21
C VAL A 228 -26.21 47.09 18.24
N PRO A 229 -25.95 47.74 19.39
CA PRO A 229 -27.02 48.11 20.32
C PRO A 229 -28.08 48.95 19.58
N GLY A 230 -29.31 48.42 19.47
CA GLY A 230 -30.39 49.03 18.66
C GLY A 230 -30.96 48.15 17.54
N GLY A 231 -30.48 46.90 17.38
CA GLY A 231 -31.16 45.89 16.57
C GLY A 231 -30.69 45.76 15.11
N GLY A 232 -29.62 46.45 14.73
CA GLY A 232 -29.00 46.33 13.40
C GLY A 232 -27.72 45.48 13.41
N LYS A 233 -27.41 44.82 12.28
CA LYS A 233 -26.10 44.18 12.04
C LYS A 233 -25.24 45.06 11.14
N LEU A 234 -24.00 45.32 11.53
CA LEU A 234 -23.02 46.04 10.72
C LEU A 234 -22.01 45.08 10.09
N PRO A 235 -21.71 45.21 8.79
CA PRO A 235 -20.62 44.48 8.17
C PRO A 235 -19.30 44.79 8.90
N VAL A 236 -18.49 43.76 9.23
CA VAL A 236 -17.21 43.90 9.94
C VAL A 236 -16.30 44.96 9.31
N ARG A 237 -16.28 45.03 7.98
CA ARG A 237 -15.48 46.02 7.24
C ARG A 237 -15.81 47.46 7.64
N ARG A 238 -17.09 47.78 7.92
CA ARG A 238 -17.49 49.14 8.33
C ARG A 238 -17.08 49.44 9.78
N VAL A 239 -17.09 48.44 10.65
CA VAL A 239 -16.61 48.57 12.03
C VAL A 239 -15.12 48.89 12.04
N VAL A 240 -14.32 48.13 11.28
CA VAL A 240 -12.86 48.35 11.17
C VAL A 240 -12.55 49.74 10.60
N VAL A 241 -13.23 50.14 9.51
CA VAL A 241 -13.03 51.48 8.92
C VAL A 241 -13.41 52.58 9.91
N GLY A 242 -14.53 52.44 10.63
CA GLY A 242 -14.93 53.40 11.66
C GLY A 242 -13.91 53.53 12.78
N LEU A 243 -13.33 52.41 13.23
CA LEU A 243 -12.31 52.38 14.28
C LEU A 243 -11.01 53.07 13.82
N VAL A 244 -10.59 52.81 12.58
CA VAL A 244 -9.41 53.46 11.98
C VAL A 244 -9.63 54.97 11.81
N VAL A 245 -10.80 55.39 11.34
CA VAL A 245 -11.14 56.82 11.18
C VAL A 245 -11.20 57.52 12.53
N ALA A 246 -11.83 56.91 13.54
CA ALA A 246 -11.89 57.46 14.89
C ALA A 246 -10.50 57.58 15.53
N ALA A 247 -9.64 56.56 15.37
CA ALA A 247 -8.25 56.60 15.82
C ALA A 247 -7.45 57.70 15.10
N GLY A 248 -7.62 57.82 13.78
CA GLY A 248 -6.99 58.88 12.98
C GLY A 248 -7.46 60.29 13.38
N LEU A 249 -8.75 60.48 13.66
CA LEU A 249 -9.32 61.72 14.17
C LEU A 249 -8.83 62.06 15.57
N ALA A 250 -8.71 61.08 16.47
CA ALA A 250 -8.18 61.28 17.81
C ALA A 250 -6.70 61.71 17.76
N VAL A 251 -5.90 61.05 16.91
CA VAL A 251 -4.50 61.42 16.68
C VAL A 251 -4.41 62.82 16.07
N ALA A 252 -5.18 63.13 15.03
CA ALA A 252 -5.20 64.45 14.42
C ALA A 252 -5.67 65.56 15.38
N GLY A 253 -6.64 65.28 16.25
CA GLY A 253 -7.10 66.19 17.29
C GLY A 253 -6.06 66.45 18.37
N VAL A 254 -5.32 65.41 18.80
CA VAL A 254 -4.18 65.56 19.70
C VAL A 254 -3.08 66.42 19.06
N PHE A 255 -2.79 66.22 17.78
CA PHE A 255 -1.82 67.05 17.05
C PHE A 255 -2.30 68.50 16.84
N ALA A 256 -3.59 68.74 16.63
CA ALA A 256 -4.15 70.09 16.46
C ALA A 256 -4.23 70.89 17.77
N VAL A 257 -4.38 70.22 18.91
CA VAL A 257 -4.35 70.84 20.25
C VAL A 257 -2.91 71.05 20.76
N SER A 258 -1.93 70.39 20.15
CA SER A 258 -0.53 70.34 20.62
C SER A 258 0.49 71.04 19.73
N GLY A 259 0.11 72.01 18.90
CA GLY A 259 1.12 72.87 18.29
C GLY A 259 0.62 74.12 17.57
N PRO A 260 1.47 75.16 17.48
CA PRO A 260 2.34 75.76 18.51
C PRO A 260 1.61 76.82 19.38
#